data_AF-A0AAD8XU14-F1
#
_entry.id   AF-A0AAD8XU14-F1
#
_cell.length_a   1.000
_cell.length_b   1.000
_cell.length_c   1.000
_cell.angle_alpha   90.00
_cell.angle_beta   90.00
_cell.angle_gamma   90.00
#
_symmetry.space_group_name_H-M   'P 1'
#
loop_
_entity.id
_entity.type
_entity.pdbx_description
1 polymer ?
#
loop_
_entity_poly.entity_id
_entity_poly.type
_entity_poly.pdbx_seq_one_letter_code
_entity_poly.pdbx_strand_id
1 'polypeptide(L)'
;MSSCCSPTGEEMSNQTTFLDTFKSGSKRFATLVADTGAKTMLKTDVAFLERDIKNRKHTFGIQIYEILQSNTKSSSTSDTVFSASDDIQTAFEECKLDVETLEKKIEKKREEMVNIGDGQQQQQPQQQQQQHDEGGGDGESVSGRNAELESGILPGY
;
A
#
# COMPACT_ATOMS: atom_id res chain seq x y z
N MET A 1 27.62 10.49 79.07
CA MET A 1 26.60 9.50 78.68
C MET A 1 25.44 10.27 78.05
N SER A 2 25.47 10.44 76.73
CA SER A 2 24.52 11.28 76.00
C SER A 2 23.63 10.36 75.16
N SER A 3 22.37 10.24 75.55
CA SER A 3 21.35 9.46 74.85
C SER A 3 20.25 10.43 74.42
N CYS A 4 20.21 10.75 73.14
CA CYS A 4 19.12 11.49 72.52
C CYS A 4 18.42 10.54 71.56
N CYS A 5 17.36 9.90 72.07
CA CYS A 5 16.41 9.14 71.27
C CYS A 5 15.28 10.11 70.87
N SER A 6 15.08 10.33 69.57
CA SER A 6 13.94 11.09 69.03
C SER A 6 13.03 10.13 68.26
N PRO A 7 11.73 10.05 68.58
CA PRO A 7 10.74 9.37 67.76
C PRO A 7 9.75 10.38 67.17
N THR A 8 9.74 10.53 65.85
CA THR A 8 8.64 11.12 65.06
C THR A 8 8.86 10.60 63.64
N GLY A 9 8.03 9.74 63.05
CA GLY A 9 6.58 9.85 62.96
C GLY A 9 6.26 10.43 61.59
N GLU A 10 6.32 9.60 60.54
CA GLU A 10 5.73 9.91 59.22
C GLU A 10 5.17 8.61 58.60
N GLU A 11 3.97 8.25 59.06
CA GLU A 11 2.98 7.63 58.19
C GLU A 11 2.53 8.69 57.17
N MET A 12 2.88 8.52 55.89
CA MET A 12 2.10 9.00 54.74
C MET A 12 2.85 8.66 53.44
N SER A 13 2.42 7.63 52.71
CA SER A 13 2.52 7.57 51.23
C SER A 13 2.17 6.16 50.70
N ASN A 14 0.90 5.75 50.78
CA ASN A 14 0.41 4.54 50.09
C ASN A 14 -0.66 4.83 49.01
N GLN A 15 -0.97 6.11 48.72
CA GLN A 15 -1.92 6.49 47.65
C GLN A 15 -1.27 6.89 46.31
N THR A 16 0.05 7.13 46.27
CA THR A 16 0.78 7.51 45.05
C THR A 16 0.98 6.32 44.08
N THR A 17 1.00 5.09 44.58
CA THR A 17 1.35 3.89 43.79
C THR A 17 0.31 3.51 42.73
N PHE A 18 -0.98 3.73 43.00
CA PHE A 18 -2.07 3.38 42.07
C PHE A 18 -2.15 4.33 40.87
N LEU A 19 -2.06 5.64 41.10
CA LEU A 19 -2.09 6.64 40.02
C LEU A 19 -0.86 6.52 39.11
N ASP A 20 0.30 6.19 39.66
CA ASP A 20 1.52 5.98 38.85
C ASP A 20 1.47 4.72 37.99
N THR A 21 0.81 3.66 38.47
CA THR A 21 0.59 2.44 37.68
C THR A 21 -0.40 2.70 36.55
N PHE A 22 -1.49 3.43 36.79
CA PHE A 22 -2.45 3.81 35.75
C PHE A 22 -1.83 4.75 34.71
N LYS A 23 -1.08 5.75 35.14
CA LYS A 23 -0.36 6.69 34.26
C LYS A 23 0.70 5.97 33.40
N SER A 24 1.37 4.96 33.96
CA SER A 24 2.34 4.15 33.24
C SER A 24 1.69 3.18 32.24
N GLY A 25 0.55 2.58 32.60
CA GLY A 25 -0.25 1.77 31.68
C GLY A 25 -0.78 2.59 30.50
N SER A 26 -1.38 3.75 30.78
CA SER A 26 -1.92 4.67 29.77
C SER A 26 -0.88 5.13 28.74
N LYS A 27 0.37 5.41 29.17
CA LYS A 27 1.46 5.78 28.25
C LYS A 27 1.75 4.70 27.21
N ARG A 28 1.74 3.41 27.61
CA ARG A 28 2.00 2.29 26.70
C ARG A 28 0.89 2.16 25.65
N PHE A 29 -0.37 2.29 26.07
CA PHE A 29 -1.50 2.30 25.13
C PHE A 29 -1.46 3.48 24.17
N ALA A 30 -1.11 4.68 24.64
CA ALA A 30 -0.97 5.86 23.79
C ALA A 30 0.10 5.67 22.71
N THR A 31 1.25 5.08 23.05
CA THR A 31 2.30 4.74 22.09
C THR A 31 1.84 3.72 21.06
N LEU A 32 1.18 2.64 21.49
CA LEU A 32 0.67 1.60 20.57
C LEU A 32 -0.35 2.14 19.56
N VAL A 33 -1.27 2.99 20.00
CA VAL A 33 -2.27 3.63 19.12
C VAL A 33 -1.59 4.58 18.14
N ALA A 34 -0.61 5.37 18.59
CA ALA A 34 0.16 6.26 17.74
C ALA A 34 0.92 5.49 16.64
N ASP A 35 1.62 4.41 17.01
CA ASP A 35 2.39 3.59 16.07
C ASP A 35 1.50 2.87 15.06
N THR A 36 0.34 2.36 15.51
CA THR A 36 -0.67 1.73 14.64
C THR A 36 -1.26 2.73 13.65
N GLY A 37 -1.56 3.95 14.13
CA GLY A 37 -2.03 5.04 13.30
C GLY A 37 -1.01 5.43 12.22
N ALA A 38 0.24 5.63 12.63
CA ALA A 38 1.34 5.95 11.72
C ALA A 38 1.54 4.85 10.65
N LYS A 39 1.53 3.58 11.06
CA LYS A 39 1.64 2.43 10.13
C LYS A 39 0.48 2.37 9.14
N THR A 40 -0.73 2.65 9.58
CA THR A 40 -1.92 2.66 8.72
C THR A 40 -1.86 3.79 7.70
N MET A 41 -1.38 4.97 8.12
CA MET A 41 -1.16 6.11 7.22
C MET A 41 -0.11 5.76 6.14
N LEU A 42 1.04 5.18 6.53
CA LEU A 42 2.07 4.77 5.58
C LEU A 42 1.58 3.71 4.59
N LYS A 43 0.78 2.73 5.03
CA LYS A 43 0.15 1.74 4.13
C LYS A 43 -0.77 2.40 3.12
N THR A 44 -1.53 3.40 3.57
CA THR A 44 -2.43 4.16 2.71
C THR A 44 -1.65 4.96 1.68
N ASP A 45 -0.55 5.62 2.08
CA ASP A 45 0.36 6.32 1.17
C ASP A 45 0.93 5.38 0.10
N VAL A 46 1.40 4.18 0.50
CA VAL A 46 1.91 3.17 -0.44
C VAL A 46 0.83 2.75 -1.44
N ALA A 47 -0.39 2.49 -0.99
CA ALA A 47 -1.50 2.11 -1.86
C ALA A 47 -1.85 3.21 -2.88
N PHE A 48 -1.80 4.48 -2.47
CA PHE A 48 -1.99 5.61 -3.38
C PHE A 48 -0.88 5.70 -4.43
N LEU A 49 0.39 5.54 -4.03
CA LEU A 49 1.52 5.53 -4.95
C LEU A 49 1.45 4.37 -5.96
N GLU A 50 1.04 3.18 -5.52
CA GLU A 50 0.84 2.02 -6.40
C GLU A 50 -0.27 2.27 -7.43
N ARG A 51 -1.35 2.95 -7.03
CA ARG A 51 -2.40 3.39 -7.95
C ARG A 51 -1.86 4.40 -8.95
N ASP A 52 -1.04 5.34 -8.51
CA ASP A 52 -0.49 6.38 -9.39
C ASP A 52 0.49 5.80 -10.41
N ILE A 53 1.27 4.76 -10.08
CA ILE A 53 2.08 4.01 -11.06
C ILE A 53 1.18 3.39 -12.16
N LYS A 54 0.07 2.76 -11.76
CA LYS A 54 -0.88 2.17 -12.71
C LYS A 54 -1.49 3.24 -13.61
N ASN A 55 -1.90 4.37 -13.03
CA ASN A 55 -2.42 5.50 -13.77
C ASN A 55 -1.39 6.05 -14.76
N ARG A 56 -0.11 6.17 -14.36
CA ARG A 56 0.94 6.68 -15.24
C ARG A 56 1.19 5.77 -16.45
N LYS A 57 1.22 4.45 -16.23
CA LYS A 57 1.33 3.46 -17.31
C LYS A 57 0.12 3.51 -18.26
N HIS A 58 -1.08 3.69 -17.71
CA HIS A 58 -2.30 3.86 -18.50
C HIS A 58 -2.26 5.13 -19.35
N THR A 59 -1.90 6.28 -18.76
CA THR A 59 -1.72 7.55 -19.48
C THR A 59 -0.68 7.45 -20.58
N PHE A 60 0.44 6.76 -20.34
CA PHE A 60 1.43 6.48 -21.37
C PHE A 60 0.83 5.70 -22.54
N GLY A 61 0.05 4.64 -22.28
CA GLY A 61 -0.63 3.89 -23.34
C GLY A 61 -1.56 4.75 -24.19
N ILE A 62 -2.30 5.68 -23.57
CA ILE A 62 -3.14 6.66 -24.29
C ILE A 62 -2.27 7.57 -25.17
N GLN A 63 -1.19 8.13 -24.63
CA GLN A 63 -0.28 9.01 -25.39
C GLN A 63 0.31 8.32 -26.62
N ILE A 64 0.75 7.06 -26.48
CA ILE A 64 1.27 6.29 -27.61
C ILE A 64 0.20 6.08 -28.68
N TYR A 65 -1.03 5.75 -28.28
CA TYR A 65 -2.14 5.62 -29.22
C TYR A 65 -2.41 6.93 -29.96
N GLU A 66 -2.40 8.07 -29.26
CA GLU A 66 -2.61 9.40 -29.85
C GLU A 66 -1.50 9.76 -30.85
N ILE A 67 -0.24 9.49 -30.53
CA ILE A 67 0.91 9.71 -31.43
C ILE A 67 0.73 8.86 -32.70
N LEU A 68 0.45 7.57 -32.56
CA LEU A 68 0.25 6.66 -33.70
C LEU A 68 -0.97 7.05 -34.55
N GLN A 69 -2.07 7.45 -33.92
CA GLN A 69 -3.27 7.88 -34.61
C GLN A 69 -3.05 9.19 -35.39
N SER A 70 -2.30 10.14 -34.81
CA SER A 70 -2.00 11.42 -35.46
C SER A 70 -1.10 11.21 -36.68
N ASN A 71 -0.12 10.33 -36.57
CA ASN A 71 0.79 9.99 -37.66
C ASN A 71 0.08 9.23 -38.80
N THR A 72 -0.85 8.32 -38.50
CA THR A 72 -1.64 7.63 -39.52
C THR A 72 -2.57 8.56 -40.29
N LYS A 73 -3.17 9.57 -39.63
CA LYS A 73 -4.00 10.60 -40.28
C LYS A 73 -3.22 11.57 -41.16
N SER A 74 -1.94 11.80 -40.86
CA SER A 74 -1.04 12.70 -41.60
C SER A 74 -0.31 12.01 -42.78
N SER A 75 -0.58 10.72 -43.01
CA SER A 75 0.20 9.88 -43.92
C SER A 75 -0.10 10.14 -45.40
N SER A 76 0.73 10.96 -46.04
CA SER A 76 0.97 10.92 -47.49
C SER A 76 2.46 11.01 -47.87
N THR A 77 3.38 11.15 -46.91
CA THR A 77 4.81 11.34 -47.18
C THR A 77 5.68 10.60 -46.16
N SER A 78 6.77 9.99 -46.65
CA SER A 78 7.68 9.11 -45.90
C SER A 78 8.37 9.73 -44.68
N ASP A 79 8.33 11.06 -44.52
CA ASP A 79 8.95 11.79 -43.40
C ASP A 79 8.19 11.64 -42.07
N THR A 80 6.90 11.30 -42.09
CA THR A 80 6.07 11.18 -40.86
C THR A 80 6.43 9.98 -40.00
N VAL A 81 7.05 8.94 -40.58
CA VAL A 81 7.40 7.71 -39.86
C VAL A 81 8.56 7.94 -38.88
N PHE A 82 9.52 8.81 -39.23
CA PHE A 82 10.66 9.09 -38.36
C PHE A 82 10.27 9.95 -37.16
N SER A 83 9.41 10.97 -37.34
CA SER A 83 8.93 11.81 -36.24
C SER A 83 8.12 11.05 -35.20
N ALA A 84 7.29 10.07 -35.63
CA ALA A 84 6.55 9.22 -34.70
C ALA A 84 7.47 8.43 -33.74
N SER A 85 8.63 7.99 -34.23
CA SER A 85 9.59 7.22 -33.43
C SER A 85 10.21 8.05 -32.31
N ASP A 86 10.56 9.31 -32.59
CA ASP A 86 11.18 10.21 -31.62
C ASP A 86 10.18 10.62 -30.52
N ASP A 87 8.93 10.91 -30.89
CA ASP A 87 7.86 11.24 -29.94
C ASP A 87 7.54 10.06 -29.01
N ILE A 88 7.49 8.84 -29.56
CA ILE A 88 7.28 7.61 -28.78
C ILE A 88 8.43 7.39 -27.80
N GLN A 89 9.68 7.58 -28.24
CA GLN A 89 10.84 7.40 -27.38
C GLN A 89 10.84 8.42 -26.23
N THR A 90 10.52 9.68 -26.53
CA THR A 90 10.41 10.74 -25.52
C THR A 90 9.33 10.40 -24.48
N ALA A 91 8.13 10.03 -24.92
CA ALA A 91 7.04 9.64 -24.02
C ALA A 91 7.39 8.42 -23.14
N PHE A 92 8.19 7.47 -23.68
CA PHE A 92 8.66 6.32 -22.94
C PHE A 92 9.68 6.71 -21.86
N GLU A 93 10.67 7.54 -22.19
CA GLU A 93 11.68 7.99 -21.23
C GLU A 93 11.04 8.77 -20.06
N GLU A 94 10.09 9.66 -20.35
CA GLU A 94 9.32 10.37 -19.33
C GLU A 94 8.53 9.41 -18.43
N CYS A 95 7.76 8.49 -19.03
CA CYS A 95 6.99 7.52 -18.26
C CYS A 95 7.89 6.64 -17.38
N LYS A 96 9.07 6.25 -17.89
CA LYS A 96 10.04 5.46 -17.15
C LYS A 96 10.58 6.23 -15.93
N LEU A 97 10.97 7.49 -16.11
CA LEU A 97 11.46 8.35 -15.02
C LEU A 97 10.39 8.57 -13.94
N ASP A 98 9.14 8.78 -14.35
CA ASP A 98 8.02 8.95 -13.43
C ASP A 98 7.77 7.69 -12.60
N VAL A 99 7.73 6.52 -13.25
CA VAL A 99 7.54 5.23 -12.57
C VAL A 99 8.69 4.97 -11.60
N GLU A 100 9.94 5.18 -12.02
CA GLU A 100 11.12 4.99 -11.15
C GLU A 100 11.07 5.92 -9.93
N THR A 101 10.62 7.17 -10.11
CA THR A 101 10.46 8.13 -9.01
C THR A 101 9.38 7.68 -8.02
N LEU A 102 8.25 7.17 -8.51
CA LEU A 102 7.18 6.64 -7.67
C LEU A 102 7.60 5.36 -6.93
N GLU A 103 8.34 4.47 -7.59
CA GLU A 103 8.89 3.26 -6.98
C GLU A 103 9.88 3.59 -5.85
N LYS A 104 10.77 4.57 -6.05
CA LYS A 104 11.65 5.08 -4.98
C LYS A 104 10.88 5.64 -3.80
N LYS A 105 9.76 6.33 -4.03
CA LYS A 105 8.89 6.83 -2.95
C LYS A 105 8.22 5.68 -2.19
N ILE A 106 7.74 4.65 -2.89
CA ILE A 106 7.18 3.46 -2.27
C ILE A 106 8.23 2.79 -1.39
N GLU A 107 9.45 2.60 -1.90
CA GLU A 107 10.52 1.94 -1.14
C GLU A 107 10.85 2.70 0.14
N LYS A 108 11.01 4.03 0.05
CA LYS A 108 11.22 4.88 1.23
C LYS A 108 10.09 4.74 2.26
N LYS A 109 8.83 4.72 1.83
CA LYS A 109 7.67 4.57 2.71
C LYS A 109 7.59 3.17 3.33
N ARG A 110 8.03 2.14 2.61
CA ARG A 110 8.12 0.77 3.12
C ARG A 110 9.24 0.64 4.16
N GLU A 111 10.38 1.27 3.94
CA GLU A 111 11.48 1.36 4.92
C GLU A 111 11.02 2.07 6.21
N GLU A 112 10.34 3.22 6.08
CA GLU A 112 9.72 3.92 7.22
C GLU A 112 8.75 3.01 8.00
N MET A 113 7.97 2.18 7.30
CA MET A 113 7.03 1.25 7.93
C MET A 113 7.73 0.10 8.69
N VAL A 114 8.90 -0.34 8.23
CA VAL A 114 9.73 -1.33 8.92
C VAL A 114 10.34 -0.72 10.18
N ASN A 115 10.84 0.51 10.11
CA ASN A 115 11.48 1.20 11.23
C ASN A 115 10.51 1.48 12.41
N ILE A 116 9.21 1.62 12.14
CA ILE A 116 8.17 1.73 13.18
C ILE A 116 7.84 0.35 13.81
N GLY A 117 8.15 -0.74 13.10
CA GLY A 117 7.82 -2.12 13.49
C GLY A 117 8.73 -2.77 14.52
N ASP A 118 9.99 -2.32 14.65
CA ASP A 118 10.97 -2.90 15.58
C ASP A 118 10.74 -2.49 17.05
N GLY A 119 9.70 -1.69 17.31
CA GLY A 119 9.33 -1.22 18.64
C GLY A 119 8.54 -2.20 19.51
N GLN A 120 7.69 -3.08 18.95
CA GLN A 120 6.94 -4.09 19.73
C GLN A 120 6.01 -4.96 18.85
N GLN A 121 6.38 -6.23 18.62
CA GLN A 121 5.40 -7.31 18.42
C GLN A 121 5.43 -8.25 19.62
N GLN A 122 4.67 -7.90 20.65
CA GLN A 122 3.94 -8.89 21.44
C GLN A 122 2.55 -8.31 21.70
N GLN A 123 1.60 -8.69 20.84
CA GLN A 123 0.35 -9.36 21.19
C GLN A 123 -0.57 -9.29 19.96
N GLN A 124 -0.66 -10.41 19.24
CA GLN A 124 -1.82 -10.68 18.41
C GLN A 124 -3.05 -10.66 19.32
N PRO A 125 -4.10 -9.88 19.02
CA PRO A 125 -5.41 -10.21 19.54
C PRO A 125 -5.84 -11.54 18.92
N GLN A 126 -5.90 -12.58 19.76
CA GLN A 126 -6.64 -13.80 19.46
C GLN A 126 -8.06 -13.38 19.10
N GLN A 127 -8.40 -13.47 17.81
CA GLN A 127 -9.80 -13.52 17.42
C GLN A 127 -10.31 -14.89 17.88
N GLN A 128 -11.10 -14.87 18.96
CA GLN A 128 -12.01 -15.96 19.29
C GLN A 128 -12.91 -16.17 18.08
N GLN A 129 -12.60 -17.21 17.33
CA GLN A 129 -13.43 -17.74 16.26
C GLN A 129 -14.64 -18.40 16.95
N GLN A 130 -15.72 -17.64 17.08
CA GLN A 130 -17.03 -18.19 17.40
C GLN A 130 -17.45 -19.09 16.24
N GLN A 131 -17.48 -20.38 16.55
CA GLN A 131 -18.18 -21.39 15.78
C GLN A 131 -19.68 -21.15 15.96
N HIS A 132 -20.36 -20.80 14.87
CA HIS A 132 -21.80 -20.97 14.69
C HIS A 132 -21.97 -21.20 13.19
N ASP A 133 -21.96 -22.47 12.76
CA ASP A 133 -23.14 -23.32 12.59
C ASP A 133 -23.93 -22.96 11.33
N GLU A 134 -23.66 -23.81 10.33
CA GLU A 134 -24.55 -24.40 9.33
C GLU A 134 -25.61 -23.52 8.63
N GLY A 135 -25.44 -23.37 7.32
CA GLY A 135 -26.47 -22.88 6.41
C GLY A 135 -26.08 -23.15 4.97
N GLY A 136 -26.42 -24.35 4.49
CA GLY A 136 -26.19 -24.82 3.13
C GLY A 136 -26.73 -23.86 2.06
N GLY A 137 -25.99 -23.82 0.95
CA GLY A 137 -26.30 -23.01 -0.22
C GLY A 137 -25.66 -23.64 -1.44
N ASP A 138 -26.21 -24.78 -1.83
CA ASP A 138 -25.91 -25.45 -3.09
C ASP A 138 -26.43 -24.54 -4.23
N GLY A 139 -25.52 -23.95 -4.98
CA GLY A 139 -25.81 -23.22 -6.22
C GLY A 139 -24.57 -23.32 -7.10
N GLU A 140 -24.38 -24.43 -7.80
CA GLU A 140 -25.03 -24.77 -9.07
C GLU A 140 -24.67 -23.79 -10.20
N SER A 141 -23.75 -24.25 -11.06
CA SER A 141 -23.61 -23.93 -12.50
C SER A 141 -23.17 -22.49 -12.85
N VAL A 142 -22.28 -22.22 -13.81
CA VAL A 142 -22.43 -22.54 -15.24
C VAL A 142 -21.08 -22.39 -15.96
N SER A 143 -20.71 -23.46 -16.67
CA SER A 143 -20.19 -23.53 -18.06
C SER A 143 -19.03 -22.60 -18.49
N GLY A 144 -17.92 -23.25 -18.81
CA GLY A 144 -16.88 -22.69 -19.66
C GLY A 144 -17.31 -22.53 -21.11
N ARG A 145 -16.58 -21.69 -21.85
CA ARG A 145 -16.54 -21.71 -23.31
C ARG A 145 -15.11 -21.56 -23.78
N ASN A 146 -14.63 -22.68 -24.35
CA ASN A 146 -13.57 -22.74 -25.35
C ASN A 146 -13.84 -21.73 -26.47
N ALA A 147 -12.83 -20.96 -26.85
CA ALA A 147 -12.77 -20.34 -28.17
C ALA A 147 -11.74 -21.13 -28.98
N GLU A 148 -12.24 -22.12 -29.73
CA GLU A 148 -11.48 -22.84 -30.75
C GLU A 148 -11.15 -21.91 -31.92
N LEU A 149 -9.96 -22.13 -32.46
CA LEU A 149 -9.41 -21.55 -33.67
C LEU A 149 -10.15 -22.14 -34.88
N GLU A 150 -10.85 -21.33 -35.66
CA GLU A 150 -11.18 -21.69 -37.05
C GLU A 150 -10.33 -20.87 -38.03
N SER A 151 -9.32 -21.55 -38.57
CA SER A 151 -8.64 -21.21 -39.80
C SER A 151 -9.53 -21.54 -40.99
N GLY A 152 -10.28 -20.55 -41.50
CA GLY A 152 -11.06 -20.67 -42.72
C GLY A 152 -10.26 -20.26 -43.95
N ILE A 153 -9.64 -21.24 -44.60
CA ILE A 153 -9.15 -21.18 -45.98
C ILE A 153 -10.38 -21.08 -46.90
N LEU A 154 -10.45 -20.09 -47.80
CA LEU A 154 -11.34 -20.15 -48.96
C LEU A 154 -10.55 -19.99 -50.26
N PRO A 155 -10.58 -20.98 -51.16
CA PRO A 155 -10.13 -20.85 -52.54
C PRO A 155 -11.27 -20.44 -53.48
N GLY A 156 -10.95 -19.54 -54.41
CA GLY A 156 -11.35 -19.61 -55.83
C GLY A 156 -12.82 -19.41 -56.20
N TYR A 157 -13.09 -18.29 -56.88
CA TYR A 157 -13.73 -18.28 -58.20
C TYR A 157 -13.09 -17.17 -59.06
#